data_AF-A0A5B0PWF9-F1
#
_entry.id   AF-A0A5B0PWF9-F1
#
_cell.length_a   1.000
_cell.length_b   1.000
_cell.length_c   1.000
_cell.angle_alpha   90.00
_cell.angle_beta   90.00
_cell.angle_gamma   90.00
#
_symmetry.space_group_name_H-M   'P 1'
#
loop_
_entity.id
_entity.type
_entity.pdbx_description
1 polymer ?
#
loop_
_entity_poly.entity_id
_entity_poly.type
_entity_poly.pdbx_seq_one_letter_code
_entity_poly.pdbx_strand_id
1 'polypeptide(L)' 'MTCSGCSGAVERALKKQEGVSKIDISLETQTVLVHAHAPATFDIVREKIAKTGKTINSSEVVVS' A
#
# COMPACT_ATOMS: atom_id res chain seq x y z
N MET A 1 4.68 -8.78 -5.26
CA MET A 1 3.32 -9.37 -5.42
C MET A 1 3.29 -10.09 -6.76
N THR A 2 3.01 -11.39 -6.83
CA THR A 2 3.19 -12.18 -8.06
C THR A 2 1.87 -12.60 -8.74
N CYS A 3 0.72 -12.30 -8.14
CA CYS A 3 -0.58 -12.63 -8.71
C CYS A 3 -1.64 -11.58 -8.37
N SER A 4 -2.73 -11.57 -9.14
CA SER A 4 -3.89 -10.69 -8.95
C SER A 4 -4.53 -10.84 -7.56
N GLY A 5 -4.51 -12.04 -6.99
CA GLY A 5 -4.98 -12.28 -5.63
C GLY A 5 -4.14 -11.54 -4.57
N CYS A 6 -2.82 -11.47 -4.78
CA CYS A 6 -1.90 -10.77 -3.88
C CYS A 6 -2.07 -9.25 -3.95
N SER A 7 -2.16 -8.67 -5.15
CA SER A 7 -2.42 -7.23 -5.30
C SER A 7 -3.78 -6.85 -4.73
N GLY A 8 -4.82 -7.65 -5.01
CA GLY A 8 -6.15 -7.41 -4.47
C GLY A 8 -6.21 -7.49 -2.94
N ALA A 9 -5.39 -8.31 -2.29
CA ALA A 9 -5.30 -8.32 -0.83
C ALA A 9 -4.75 -7.00 -0.26
N VAL A 10 -3.71 -6.45 -0.90
CA VAL A 10 -3.11 -5.16 -0.52
C VAL A 10 -4.11 -4.01 -0.75
N GLU A 11 -4.74 -3.98 -1.93
CA GLU A 11 -5.75 -2.97 -2.26
C GLU A 11 -6.91 -2.98 -1.25
N ARG A 12 -7.45 -4.16 -0.91
CA ARG A 12 -8.53 -4.29 0.08
C ARG A 12 -8.12 -3.86 1.48
N ALA A 13 -6.86 -4.07 1.86
CA ALA A 13 -6.34 -3.65 3.17
C ALA A 13 -6.22 -2.13 3.27
N LEU A 14 -5.77 -1.49 2.19
CA LEU A 14 -5.52 -0.05 2.13
C LEU A 14 -6.79 0.77 1.86
N LYS A 15 -7.72 0.32 1.00
CA LYS A 15 -8.91 1.11 0.65
C LYS A 15 -9.87 1.37 1.83
N LYS A 16 -9.72 0.58 2.91
CA LYS A 16 -10.50 0.73 4.14
C LYS A 16 -9.83 1.66 5.15
N GLN A 17 -8.62 2.15 4.85
CA GLN A 17 -7.87 3.03 5.73
C GLN A 17 -8.35 4.47 5.56
N GLU A 18 -8.88 5.05 6.62
CA GLU A 18 -9.20 6.48 6.65
C GLU A 18 -7.93 7.29 6.38
N GLY A 19 -8.05 8.30 5.51
CA GLY A 19 -6.94 9.13 5.07
C GLY A 19 -6.24 8.66 3.80
N VAL A 20 -6.52 7.45 3.29
CA VAL A 20 -6.02 7.02 1.98
C VAL A 20 -6.94 7.54 0.87
N SER A 21 -6.41 8.34 -0.04
CA SER A 21 -7.17 8.98 -1.13
C SER A 21 -6.99 8.31 -2.48
N LYS A 22 -5.83 7.68 -2.73
CA LYS A 22 -5.55 6.96 -3.99
C LYS A 22 -4.55 5.83 -3.77
N ILE A 23 -4.72 4.75 -4.51
CA ILE A 23 -3.84 3.58 -4.52
C ILE A 23 -3.58 3.19 -5.97
N ASP A 24 -2.33 3.14 -6.39
CA ASP A 24 -1.91 2.61 -7.69
C ASP A 24 -1.02 1.38 -7.46
N ILE A 25 -1.40 0.23 -8.02
CA ILE A 25 -0.68 -1.05 -7.85
C ILE A 25 -0.18 -1.53 -9.19
N SER A 26 1.12 -1.84 -9.26
CA SER A 26 1.74 -2.46 -10.43
C SER A 26 2.22 -3.87 -10.07
N LEU A 27 1.66 -4.88 -10.73
CA LEU A 27 2.14 -6.27 -10.60
C LEU A 27 3.48 -6.48 -11.30
N GLU A 28 3.71 -5.78 -12.41
CA GLU A 28 4.94 -5.84 -13.19
C GLU A 28 6.15 -5.37 -12.37
N THR A 29 6.06 -4.16 -11.79
CA THR A 29 7.14 -3.58 -10.97
C THR A 29 7.06 -4.01 -9.50
N GLN A 30 6.00 -4.71 -9.10
CA GLN A 30 5.70 -5.10 -7.72
C GLN A 30 5.64 -3.93 -6.74
N THR A 31 5.21 -2.76 -7.22
CA THR A 31 5.11 -1.53 -6.43
C THR A 31 3.66 -1.19 -6.05
N VAL A 32 3.53 -0.42 -4.97
CA VAL A 32 2.28 0.21 -4.55
C VAL A 32 2.58 1.67 -4.25
N LEU A 33 1.92 2.57 -4.97
CA LEU A 33 1.92 4.00 -4.68
C LEU A 33 0.65 4.35 -3.92
N VAL A 34 0.80 5.03 -2.79
CA VAL A 34 -0.33 5.40 -1.92
C VAL A 34 -0.31 6.90 -1.71
N HIS A 35 -1.40 7.56 -2.10
CA HIS A 35 -1.65 8.94 -1.70
C HIS A 35 -2.47 8.92 -0.43
N ALA A 36 -1.95 9.57 0.60
CA ALA A 36 -2.56 9.58 1.92
C ALA A 36 -2.39 10.94 2.60
N HIS A 37 -3.32 11.24 3.49
CA HIS A 37 -3.30 12.36 4.41
C HIS A 37 -3.72 11.88 5.79
N ALA A 38 -3.57 12.74 6.81
CA ALA A 38 -4.01 12.43 8.16
C ALA A 38 -5.48 11.92 8.16
N PRO A 39 -5.79 10.85 8.91
CA PRO A 39 -4.94 10.19 9.90
C PRO A 39 -4.01 9.09 9.34
N ALA A 40 -4.01 8.81 8.03
CA ALA A 40 -3.12 7.82 7.43
C ALA A 40 -1.69 8.35 7.35
N THR A 41 -0.85 7.88 8.26
CA THR A 41 0.60 8.10 8.23
C THR A 41 1.31 7.02 7.42
N PHE A 42 2.55 7.29 7.05
CA PHE A 42 3.42 6.31 6.40
C PHE A 42 3.50 4.99 7.19
N ASP A 43 3.69 5.06 8.51
CA ASP A 43 3.79 3.87 9.36
C ASP A 43 2.51 3.04 9.37
N ILE A 44 1.34 3.69 9.44
CA ILE A 44 0.05 2.99 9.39
C ILE A 44 -0.14 2.28 8.04
N VAL A 45 0.18 2.96 6.93
CA VAL A 45 0.11 2.38 5.58
C VAL A 45 1.06 1.19 5.47
N ARG A 46 2.31 1.35 5.90
CA ARG A 46 3.33 0.29 5.89
C ARG A 46 2.91 -0.93 6.71
N GLU A 47 2.39 -0.71 7.92
CA GLU A 47 1.92 -1.78 8.81
C GLU A 47 0.72 -2.52 8.19
N LYS A 48 -0.24 -1.80 7.60
CA LYS A 48 -1.38 -2.39 6.89
C LYS A 48 -0.96 -3.30 5.75
N ILE A 49 0.04 -2.90 4.97
CA ILE A 49 0.60 -3.74 3.89
C ILE A 49 1.28 -4.97 4.49
N ALA A 50 2.12 -4.81 5.52
CA ALA A 50 2.81 -5.92 6.17
C ALA A 50 1.84 -6.98 6.72
N LYS A 51 0.70 -6.55 7.29
CA LYS A 51 -0.38 -7.43 7.77
C LYS A 51 -1.03 -8.30 6.69
N THR A 52 -0.77 -8.04 5.39
CA THR A 52 -1.20 -8.92 4.29
C THR A 52 -0.26 -10.10 4.03
N GLY A 53 0.76 -10.28 4.88
CA GLY A 53 1.78 -11.32 4.75
C GLY A 53 2.74 -11.09 3.59
N LYS A 54 2.99 -9.82 3.24
CA LYS A 54 3.88 -9.42 2.15
C LYS A 54 5.15 -8.81 2.72
N THR A 55 6.30 -9.23 2.21
CA THR A 55 7.58 -8.61 2.50
C THR A 55 7.69 -7.28 1.77
N ILE A 56 8.09 -6.22 2.48
CA ILE A 56 8.33 -4.90 1.93
C ILE A 56 9.85 -4.76 1.75
N ASN A 57 10.33 -4.78 0.51
CA ASN A 57 11.76 -4.73 0.19
C ASN A 57 12.33 -3.31 0.23
N SER A 58 11.52 -2.33 -0.13
CA SER A 58 11.84 -0.89 -0.07
C SER A 58 10.55 -0.11 0.12
N SER A 59 10.65 1.04 0.77
CA SER A 59 9.55 1.98 0.98
C SER A 59 10.12 3.36 1.24
N GLU A 60 9.57 4.37 0.59
CA GLU A 60 9.97 5.77 0.75
C GLU A 60 8.74 6.67 0.79
N VAL A 61 8.90 7.86 1.39
CA VAL A 61 7.88 8.92 1.34
C VAL A 61 8.30 9.88 0.25
N VAL A 62 7.48 9.97 -0.80
CA VAL A 62 7.65 10.97 -1.85
C VAL A 62 6.74 12.15 -1.51
N VAL A 63 7.33 13.34 -1.31
CA VAL A 63 6.59 14.57 -1.11
C VAL A 63 6.52 15.28 -2.46
N SER A 64 5.32 15.41 -3.01
CA SER A 64 5.02 16.16 -4.24
C SER A 64 4.22 17.41 -3.92
#